data_AF-A0AAD9D430-F1
#
_entry.id   AF-A0AAD9D430-F1
#
_cell.length_a   1.000
_cell.length_b   1.000
_cell.length_c   1.000
_cell.angle_alpha   90.00
_cell.angle_beta   90.00
_cell.angle_gamma   90.00
#
_symmetry.space_group_name_H-M   'P 1'
#
loop_
_entity.id
_entity.type
_entity.pdbx_description
1 polymer ?
#
loop_
_entity_poly.entity_id
_entity_poly.type
_entity_poly.pdbx_seq_one_letter_code
_entity_poly.pdbx_strand_id
1 'polypeptide(L)'
;MHNIICKATAIAIIGTSSSINAFTPIAQTNIPITRAANAFQSLPSSNYHQHSTQLYGAADDDAQDNEIERLKRQAAKLRAEAASLEADKAKQLAEAAEKAFNKFDVNSDGEVSLSELKMGLEKELKTEISEKRVTELMKIFDTSGDGALQLDEFVTVDRFRNQLEALAREEKRLAAEAEQEKKRQEQEVLLAEAKLEFLNEKEPTMSDKALSVLPYLFPLMDGLQYGRFLLSSDDAGANPFVVILAVLYSLYRSIPFSGFVAFFALNILSGNPSINRLVRYNMQQAIYLDIALFFPSLLIGLGGLISSGAGLSVPPGVGEVFSDVMFGTLLLTLAYCAVSSFLGKEPDSIPLISQAVKDRMPSMDMLEGGTLDNEGRFIPKMPERREEDDKSDEDKK
;
A
#
# COMPACT_ATOMS: atom_id res chain seq x y z
N MET A 1 -27.54 47.65 -9.01
CA MET A 1 -27.23 48.80 -9.89
C MET A 1 -26.03 48.42 -10.74
N HIS A 2 -26.01 48.78 -12.02
CA HIS A 2 -24.87 48.76 -12.97
C HIS A 2 -24.01 47.48 -13.17
N ASN A 3 -23.61 47.27 -14.42
CA ASN A 3 -22.84 46.13 -14.93
C ASN A 3 -21.32 46.27 -14.71
N ILE A 4 -20.58 45.19 -15.05
CA ILE A 4 -19.29 45.07 -15.79
C ILE A 4 -18.57 43.83 -15.20
N ILE A 5 -18.51 42.64 -15.82
CA ILE A 5 -18.11 42.18 -17.18
C ILE A 5 -16.61 42.31 -17.48
N CYS A 6 -15.86 41.19 -17.42
CA CYS A 6 -14.96 40.73 -18.51
C CYS A 6 -14.25 39.39 -18.23
N LYS A 7 -14.48 38.39 -19.10
CA LYS A 7 -13.55 37.40 -19.71
C LYS A 7 -12.63 36.54 -18.79
N ALA A 8 -12.52 35.22 -18.91
CA ALA A 8 -12.34 34.33 -20.09
C ALA A 8 -10.97 34.54 -20.80
N THR A 9 -10.26 33.52 -21.33
CA THR A 9 -10.67 32.18 -21.79
C THR A 9 -9.58 31.12 -21.53
N ALA A 10 -10.00 29.84 -21.58
CA ALA A 10 -9.26 28.57 -21.62
C ALA A 10 -8.13 28.49 -22.71
N ILE A 11 -7.39 27.39 -22.96
CA ILE A 11 -7.81 25.98 -23.20
C ILE A 11 -6.57 25.05 -23.10
N ALA A 12 -6.58 23.96 -22.31
CA ALA A 12 -6.82 22.55 -22.72
C ALA A 12 -5.59 21.86 -23.41
N ILE A 13 -5.46 20.53 -23.59
CA ILE A 13 -6.34 19.36 -23.35
C ILE A 13 -5.50 18.03 -23.26
N ILE A 14 -6.05 16.96 -22.66
CA ILE A 14 -5.79 15.47 -22.79
C ILE A 14 -4.38 14.96 -23.19
N GLY A 15 -3.79 13.89 -22.62
CA GLY A 15 -4.28 12.84 -21.70
C GLY A 15 -4.00 11.42 -22.25
N THR A 16 -4.41 10.35 -21.52
CA THR A 16 -4.26 8.90 -21.86
C THR A 16 -2.82 8.33 -21.84
N SER A 17 -2.53 7.02 -21.66
CA SER A 17 -3.18 5.91 -20.90
C SER A 17 -2.30 4.65 -20.95
N SER A 18 -2.41 3.73 -19.95
CA SER A 18 -1.90 2.33 -19.96
C SER A 18 -0.36 2.16 -20.00
N SER A 19 0.30 1.48 -19.06
CA SER A 19 0.18 0.09 -18.56
C SER A 19 0.62 -0.99 -19.56
N ILE A 20 1.74 -1.68 -19.25
CA ILE A 20 1.92 -3.15 -19.21
C ILE A 20 3.38 -3.51 -18.83
N ASN A 21 3.57 -4.68 -18.19
CA ASN A 21 4.88 -5.20 -17.73
C ASN A 21 5.60 -6.06 -18.80
N ALA A 22 6.92 -6.28 -18.64
CA ALA A 22 7.57 -7.62 -18.51
C ALA A 22 8.95 -7.80 -19.20
N PHE A 23 9.81 -8.59 -18.52
CA PHE A 23 10.82 -9.55 -19.03
C PHE A 23 11.95 -9.14 -20.03
N THR A 24 13.14 -8.90 -19.49
CA THR A 24 14.36 -9.79 -19.50
C THR A 24 14.48 -10.98 -20.52
N PRO A 25 15.68 -11.60 -20.72
CA PRO A 25 17.09 -11.12 -20.77
C PRO A 25 17.97 -11.82 -21.86
N ILE A 26 19.33 -11.73 -21.72
CA ILE A 26 20.40 -12.64 -22.23
C ILE A 26 21.05 -12.37 -23.64
N ALA A 27 22.39 -12.49 -23.65
CA ALA A 27 23.34 -12.68 -24.78
C ALA A 27 23.70 -11.45 -25.68
N GLN A 28 24.82 -11.36 -26.42
CA GLN A 28 26.21 -11.94 -26.48
C GLN A 28 27.02 -11.09 -27.54
N THR A 29 28.36 -11.14 -27.81
CA THR A 29 29.56 -11.90 -27.36
C THR A 29 30.88 -11.12 -27.64
N ASN A 30 32.00 -11.50 -26.99
CA ASN A 30 33.39 -11.78 -27.47
C ASN A 30 33.98 -11.17 -28.79
N ILE A 31 35.30 -10.95 -29.01
CA ILE A 31 36.55 -11.39 -28.30
C ILE A 31 37.59 -10.18 -28.12
N PRO A 32 38.97 -10.18 -28.28
CA PRO A 32 39.83 -9.30 -27.45
C PRO A 32 40.94 -8.40 -28.10
N ILE A 33 41.43 -7.44 -27.31
CA ILE A 33 42.84 -7.04 -27.03
C ILE A 33 43.95 -7.28 -28.10
N THR A 34 44.65 -6.22 -28.58
CA THR A 34 46.13 -6.05 -28.44
C THR A 34 46.69 -4.68 -28.89
N ARG A 35 47.96 -4.40 -28.50
CA ARG A 35 48.66 -3.11 -28.38
C ARG A 35 49.76 -2.92 -29.43
N ALA A 36 49.72 -1.82 -30.18
CA ALA A 36 50.85 -1.17 -30.90
C ALA A 36 50.37 0.20 -31.46
N ALA A 37 51.19 1.22 -31.78
CA ALA A 37 52.50 1.68 -31.31
C ALA A 37 52.72 3.11 -31.90
N ASN A 38 53.63 3.92 -31.35
CA ASN A 38 53.84 5.34 -31.68
C ASN A 38 53.99 5.68 -33.18
N ALA A 39 53.31 6.73 -33.68
CA ALA A 39 53.84 7.67 -34.68
C ALA A 39 53.01 8.97 -34.88
N PHE A 40 53.66 10.11 -34.64
CA PHE A 40 53.61 11.41 -35.35
C PHE A 40 52.31 12.03 -35.95
N GLN A 41 52.01 13.24 -35.46
CA GLN A 41 51.60 14.48 -36.17
C GLN A 41 50.73 14.40 -37.47
N SER A 42 49.54 15.02 -37.42
CA SER A 42 49.27 16.30 -38.12
C SER A 42 47.82 16.80 -37.92
N LEU A 43 47.61 18.11 -38.04
CA LEU A 43 46.29 18.76 -38.09
C LEU A 43 45.91 19.07 -39.56
N PRO A 44 44.63 18.88 -39.93
CA PRO A 44 44.01 19.66 -40.99
C PRO A 44 42.76 20.43 -40.48
N SER A 45 42.41 21.52 -41.15
CA SER A 45 41.27 22.38 -40.80
C SER A 45 40.15 22.33 -41.83
N SER A 46 38.90 22.29 -41.37
CA SER A 46 37.70 22.72 -42.13
C SER A 46 36.59 23.02 -41.11
N ASN A 47 36.23 24.29 -40.85
CA ASN A 47 35.45 25.21 -41.69
C ASN A 47 33.96 24.81 -41.78
N TYR A 48 33.09 25.64 -41.20
CA TYR A 48 31.64 25.60 -41.30
C TYR A 48 31.12 27.00 -41.64
N HIS A 49 30.14 27.09 -42.54
CA HIS A 49 29.73 28.35 -43.14
C HIS A 49 28.92 29.27 -42.21
N GLN A 50 29.08 30.57 -42.44
CA GLN A 50 28.09 31.57 -42.06
C GLN A 50 26.78 31.32 -42.82
N HIS A 51 25.64 31.54 -42.16
CA HIS A 51 24.42 31.90 -42.86
C HIS A 51 23.80 33.11 -42.17
N SER A 52 23.67 34.21 -42.89
CA SER A 52 23.13 35.46 -42.38
C SER A 52 21.59 35.48 -42.43
N THR A 53 20.96 36.13 -41.46
CA THR A 53 19.58 36.60 -41.55
C THR A 53 19.48 37.90 -40.77
N GLN A 54 19.46 39.03 -41.48
CA GLN A 54 19.16 40.34 -40.91
C GLN A 54 17.66 40.63 -41.09
N LEU A 55 16.96 41.05 -40.04
CA LEU A 55 16.07 42.23 -40.02
C LEU A 55 15.40 42.40 -38.65
N TYR A 56 15.81 43.40 -37.86
CA TYR A 56 14.97 44.50 -37.35
C TYR A 56 15.70 45.31 -36.25
N GLY A 57 15.42 46.62 -36.18
CA GLY A 57 15.74 47.47 -35.01
C GLY A 57 17.15 48.07 -35.01
N ALA A 58 17.26 49.37 -35.28
CA ALA A 58 18.53 50.09 -35.31
C ALA A 58 19.07 50.45 -33.90
N ALA A 59 20.39 50.66 -33.86
CA ALA A 59 21.25 51.08 -32.74
C ALA A 59 21.79 49.95 -31.82
N ASP A 60 23.03 50.18 -31.36
CA ASP A 60 23.79 49.46 -30.31
C ASP A 60 24.38 48.07 -30.59
N ASP A 61 24.35 47.54 -31.82
CA ASP A 61 25.10 46.31 -32.20
C ASP A 61 26.62 46.43 -31.93
N ASP A 62 27.25 47.53 -32.39
CA ASP A 62 28.69 47.79 -32.17
C ASP A 62 29.04 47.89 -30.67
N ALA A 63 28.09 48.25 -29.81
CA ALA A 63 28.31 48.29 -28.37
C ALA A 63 28.30 46.88 -27.75
N GLN A 64 27.37 46.02 -28.19
CA GLN A 64 27.25 44.65 -27.70
C GLN A 64 28.45 43.79 -28.07
N ASP A 65 28.95 43.86 -29.31
CA ASP A 65 30.12 43.08 -29.72
C ASP A 65 31.39 43.49 -28.96
N ASN A 66 31.57 44.79 -28.70
CA ASN A 66 32.66 45.29 -27.84
C ASN A 66 32.53 44.85 -26.37
N GLU A 67 31.31 44.77 -25.83
CA GLU A 67 31.07 44.26 -24.48
C GLU A 67 31.30 42.74 -24.40
N ILE A 68 30.90 41.97 -25.41
CA ILE A 68 31.18 40.53 -25.53
C ILE A 68 32.70 40.28 -25.60
N GLU A 69 33.45 41.07 -26.37
CA GLU A 69 34.92 41.07 -26.40
C GLU A 69 35.53 41.34 -25.02
N ARG A 70 35.04 42.39 -24.33
CA ARG A 70 35.48 42.75 -22.97
C ARG A 70 35.22 41.64 -21.96
N LEU A 71 34.03 41.03 -21.99
CA LEU A 71 33.63 39.91 -21.14
C LEU A 71 34.48 38.65 -21.41
N LYS A 72 34.77 38.33 -22.68
CA LYS A 72 35.69 37.24 -23.05
C LYS A 72 37.10 37.48 -22.48
N ARG A 73 37.65 38.68 -22.63
CA ARG A 73 38.98 39.05 -22.07
C ARG A 73 38.99 38.98 -20.54
N GLN A 74 37.94 39.47 -19.87
CA GLN A 74 37.81 39.40 -18.41
C GLN A 74 37.67 37.95 -17.91
N ALA A 75 36.89 37.11 -18.59
CA ALA A 75 36.75 35.70 -18.26
C ALA A 75 38.02 34.88 -18.55
N ALA A 76 38.84 35.29 -19.52
CA ALA A 76 40.17 34.72 -19.74
C ALA A 76 41.14 35.10 -18.62
N LYS A 77 41.17 36.38 -18.20
CA LYS A 77 41.98 36.83 -17.06
C LYS A 77 41.60 36.10 -15.77
N LEU A 78 40.31 36.03 -15.44
CA LEU A 78 39.83 35.36 -14.22
C LEU A 78 40.17 33.86 -14.19
N ARG A 79 40.16 33.17 -15.35
CA ARG A 79 40.63 31.78 -15.43
C ARG A 79 42.13 31.64 -15.22
N ALA A 80 42.94 32.54 -15.78
CA ALA A 80 44.40 32.53 -15.56
C ALA A 80 44.75 32.82 -14.09
N GLU A 81 44.09 33.81 -13.48
CA GLU A 81 44.25 34.20 -12.08
C GLU A 81 43.83 33.05 -11.13
N ALA A 82 42.71 32.39 -11.42
CA ALA A 82 42.27 31.19 -10.70
C ALA A 82 43.28 30.03 -10.82
N ALA A 83 43.79 29.75 -12.02
CA ALA A 83 44.75 28.67 -12.25
C ALA A 83 46.08 28.89 -11.51
N SER A 84 46.59 30.13 -11.44
CA SER A 84 47.76 30.45 -10.60
C SER A 84 47.48 30.24 -9.12
N LEU A 85 46.32 30.70 -8.63
CA LEU A 85 45.93 30.56 -7.23
C LEU A 85 45.67 29.09 -6.84
N GLU A 86 45.22 28.26 -7.78
CA GLU A 86 45.02 26.83 -7.61
C GLU A 86 46.36 26.08 -7.55
N ALA A 87 47.33 26.42 -8.40
CA ALA A 87 48.68 25.86 -8.36
C ALA A 87 49.42 26.18 -7.04
N ASP A 88 49.35 27.43 -6.58
CA ASP A 88 49.94 27.84 -5.29
C ASP A 88 49.30 27.11 -4.11
N LYS A 89 47.97 26.93 -4.13
CA LYS A 89 47.24 26.14 -3.12
C LYS A 89 47.61 24.67 -3.17
N ALA A 90 47.71 24.06 -4.34
CA ALA A 90 48.08 22.67 -4.50
C ALA A 90 49.49 22.41 -3.91
N LYS A 91 50.44 23.31 -4.15
CA LYS A 91 51.78 23.24 -3.55
C LYS A 91 51.74 23.35 -2.02
N GLN A 92 50.97 24.31 -1.47
CA GLN A 92 50.81 24.45 -0.01
C GLN A 92 50.12 23.23 0.64
N LEU A 93 49.16 22.61 -0.05
CA LEU A 93 48.49 21.40 0.41
C LEU A 93 49.42 20.18 0.39
N ALA A 94 50.24 20.00 -0.66
CA ALA A 94 51.25 18.95 -0.71
C ALA A 94 52.30 19.12 0.41
N GLU A 95 52.82 20.33 0.58
CA GLU A 95 53.74 20.68 1.68
C GLU A 95 53.12 20.52 3.07
N ALA A 96 51.79 20.53 3.21
CA ALA A 96 51.08 20.27 4.46
C ALA A 96 50.80 18.78 4.67
N ALA A 97 50.48 18.04 3.59
CA ALA A 97 50.30 16.59 3.60
C ALA A 97 51.62 15.89 3.99
N GLU A 98 52.74 16.23 3.36
CA GLU A 98 54.08 15.72 3.69
C GLU A 98 54.43 15.92 5.18
N LYS A 99 54.16 17.11 5.72
CA LYS A 99 54.43 17.43 7.14
C LYS A 99 53.49 16.71 8.12
N ALA A 100 52.29 16.32 7.67
CA ALA A 100 51.36 15.51 8.45
C ALA A 100 51.67 14.01 8.34
N PHE A 101 52.10 13.54 7.16
CA PHE A 101 52.57 12.17 6.92
C PHE A 101 53.72 11.81 7.86
N ASN A 102 54.80 12.62 7.83
CA ASN A 102 55.99 12.49 8.71
C ASN A 102 55.71 12.67 10.22
N LYS A 103 54.45 12.85 10.61
CA LYS A 103 53.98 12.98 12.01
C LYS A 103 53.02 11.84 12.41
N PHE A 104 52.51 11.10 11.42
CA PHE A 104 51.58 9.98 11.55
C PHE A 104 52.30 8.65 11.35
N ASP A 105 53.19 8.57 10.36
CA ASP A 105 54.23 7.54 10.29
C ASP A 105 55.12 7.68 11.55
N VAL A 106 55.08 6.66 12.42
CA VAL A 106 55.84 6.63 13.69
C VAL A 106 57.10 5.77 13.56
N ASN A 107 57.12 4.85 12.61
CA ASN A 107 58.12 3.80 12.49
C ASN A 107 59.18 4.11 11.39
N SER A 108 58.84 5.03 10.47
CA SER A 108 59.60 5.50 9.31
C SER A 108 59.82 4.45 8.20
N ASP A 109 58.84 3.57 7.97
CA ASP A 109 58.81 2.63 6.84
C ASP A 109 58.35 3.27 5.51
N GLY A 110 57.65 4.40 5.56
CA GLY A 110 57.15 5.12 4.38
C GLY A 110 55.69 4.84 4.03
N GLU A 111 54.94 4.17 4.91
CA GLU A 111 53.51 3.87 4.81
C GLU A 111 52.80 4.30 6.13
N VAL A 112 51.50 4.63 6.09
CA VAL A 112 50.72 4.91 7.31
C VAL A 112 49.71 3.79 7.54
N SER A 113 50.00 2.89 8.47
CA SER A 113 49.10 1.79 8.83
C SER A 113 47.78 2.28 9.46
N LEU A 114 46.74 1.43 9.45
CA LEU A 114 45.47 1.72 10.13
C LEU A 114 45.65 2.07 11.62
N SER A 115 46.61 1.44 12.30
CA SER A 115 47.03 1.73 13.67
C SER A 115 47.61 3.14 13.83
N GLU A 116 48.52 3.54 12.94
CA GLU A 116 49.16 4.85 12.96
C GLU A 116 48.19 5.96 12.55
N LEU A 117 47.32 5.71 11.57
CA LEU A 117 46.22 6.60 11.20
C LEU A 117 45.28 6.83 12.40
N LYS A 118 44.89 5.77 13.14
CA LYS A 118 44.09 5.90 14.36
C LYS A 118 44.81 6.77 15.40
N MET A 119 46.04 6.42 15.79
CA MET A 119 46.79 7.15 16.81
C MET A 119 47.04 8.61 16.43
N GLY A 120 47.40 8.88 15.16
CA GLY A 120 47.63 10.22 14.64
C GLY A 120 46.37 11.09 14.69
N LEU A 121 45.23 10.56 14.23
CA LEU A 121 43.95 11.27 14.28
C LEU A 121 43.47 11.50 15.72
N GLU A 122 43.53 10.49 16.60
CA GLU A 122 43.12 10.65 18.01
C GLU A 122 43.98 11.70 18.74
N LYS A 123 45.29 11.75 18.44
CA LYS A 123 46.26 12.70 18.99
C LYS A 123 46.06 14.14 18.50
N GLU A 124 45.79 14.33 17.21
CA GLU A 124 45.57 15.67 16.63
C GLU A 124 44.17 16.22 16.88
N LEU A 125 43.14 15.36 16.86
CA LEU A 125 41.76 15.75 17.08
C LEU A 125 41.39 15.80 18.57
N LYS A 126 42.16 15.13 19.45
CA LYS A 126 41.94 15.02 20.90
C LYS A 126 40.59 14.38 21.24
N THR A 127 40.17 13.44 20.42
CA THR A 127 38.91 12.69 20.51
C THR A 127 39.18 11.23 20.18
N GLU A 128 38.61 10.31 20.95
CA GLU A 128 38.62 8.87 20.62
C GLU A 128 37.83 8.60 19.33
N ILE A 129 38.33 7.71 18.48
CA ILE A 129 37.74 7.39 17.18
C ILE A 129 37.54 5.87 17.09
N SER A 130 36.29 5.45 16.89
CA SER A 130 35.98 4.04 16.71
C SER A 130 36.75 3.48 15.53
N GLU A 131 37.38 2.32 15.72
CA GLU A 131 38.11 1.59 14.67
C GLU A 131 37.27 1.39 13.41
N LYS A 132 35.95 1.19 13.53
CA LYS A 132 35.04 1.15 12.38
C LYS A 132 35.14 2.41 11.50
N ARG A 133 35.19 3.60 12.09
CA ARG A 133 35.33 4.85 11.34
C ARG A 133 36.73 5.05 10.79
N VAL A 134 37.78 4.56 11.45
CA VAL A 134 39.14 4.58 10.88
C VAL A 134 39.29 3.58 9.73
N THR A 135 38.64 2.40 9.82
CA THR A 135 38.58 1.43 8.72
C THR A 135 37.79 1.97 7.53
N GLU A 136 36.65 2.63 7.76
CA GLU A 136 35.91 3.34 6.69
C GLU A 136 36.75 4.45 6.09
N LEU A 137 37.41 5.26 6.94
CA LEU A 137 38.28 6.34 6.49
C LEU A 137 39.43 5.81 5.63
N MET A 138 40.10 4.71 6.03
CA MET A 138 41.15 4.08 5.26
C MET A 138 40.68 3.76 3.85
N LYS A 139 39.57 3.01 3.68
CA LYS A 139 38.99 2.66 2.37
C LYS A 139 38.58 3.85 1.48
N ILE A 140 38.51 5.06 2.02
CA ILE A 140 38.12 6.28 1.28
C ILE A 140 39.35 7.01 0.71
N PHE A 141 40.56 6.70 1.22
CA PHE A 141 41.82 7.31 0.80
C PHE A 141 42.78 6.28 0.20
N ASP A 142 42.86 5.08 0.78
CA ASP A 142 43.55 3.89 0.25
C ASP A 142 42.98 3.55 -1.15
N THR A 143 43.74 3.92 -2.17
CA THR A 143 43.45 3.72 -3.59
C THR A 143 44.28 2.55 -4.15
N SER A 144 45.40 2.19 -3.49
CA SER A 144 46.21 1.01 -3.78
C SER A 144 45.49 -0.30 -3.43
N GLY A 145 44.72 -0.30 -2.34
CA GLY A 145 44.02 -1.43 -1.75
C GLY A 145 44.90 -2.32 -0.84
N ASP A 146 46.05 -1.84 -0.36
CA ASP A 146 46.96 -2.63 0.50
C ASP A 146 46.67 -2.51 2.01
N GLY A 147 45.87 -1.51 2.43
CA GLY A 147 45.49 -1.29 3.83
C GLY A 147 46.37 -0.30 4.61
N ALA A 148 47.30 0.37 3.95
CA ALA A 148 48.01 1.55 4.44
C ALA A 148 47.77 2.77 3.52
N LEU A 149 48.27 3.94 3.91
CA LEU A 149 48.32 5.11 3.02
C LEU A 149 49.77 5.43 2.68
N GLN A 150 50.12 5.47 1.40
CA GLN A 150 51.39 5.99 0.91
C GLN A 150 51.32 7.53 0.80
N LEU A 151 52.48 8.17 0.60
CA LEU A 151 52.61 9.63 0.68
C LEU A 151 51.82 10.42 -0.39
N ASP A 152 51.51 9.81 -1.54
CA ASP A 152 50.68 10.38 -2.61
C ASP A 152 49.17 10.17 -2.41
N GLU A 153 48.78 9.20 -1.58
CA GLU A 153 47.37 8.97 -1.17
C GLU A 153 46.99 9.73 0.11
N PHE A 154 47.98 10.05 0.95
CA PHE A 154 47.78 10.75 2.22
C PHE A 154 47.34 12.22 2.06
N VAL A 155 46.47 12.67 2.95
CA VAL A 155 45.80 13.98 2.87
C VAL A 155 45.96 14.82 4.13
N THR A 156 45.59 16.10 4.07
CA THR A 156 45.61 16.97 5.26
C THR A 156 44.63 16.48 6.34
N VAL A 157 45.00 16.67 7.61
CA VAL A 157 44.20 16.27 8.78
C VAL A 157 42.78 16.87 8.76
N ASP A 158 42.59 18.04 8.14
CA ASP A 158 41.28 18.65 7.96
C ASP A 158 40.39 17.88 6.98
N ARG A 159 40.95 17.27 5.92
CA ARG A 159 40.18 16.39 5.01
C ARG A 159 39.75 15.11 5.73
N PHE A 160 40.62 14.52 6.54
CA PHE A 160 40.26 13.39 7.42
C PHE A 160 39.18 13.78 8.44
N ARG A 161 39.29 14.93 9.13
CA ARG A 161 38.26 15.42 10.08
C ARG A 161 36.91 15.60 9.39
N ASN A 162 36.88 16.30 8.25
CA ASN A 162 35.66 16.54 7.49
C ASN A 162 34.97 15.23 7.08
N GLN A 163 35.74 14.20 6.71
CA GLN A 163 35.22 12.89 6.34
C GLN A 163 34.71 12.09 7.56
N LEU A 164 35.43 12.12 8.69
CA LEU A 164 34.95 11.54 9.96
C LEU A 164 33.66 12.21 10.45
N GLU A 165 33.53 13.53 10.28
CA GLU A 165 32.31 14.28 10.59
C GLU A 165 31.18 13.98 9.59
N ALA A 166 31.48 13.63 8.33
CA ALA A 166 30.49 13.13 7.38
C ALA A 166 29.96 11.75 7.82
N LEU A 167 30.85 10.77 8.02
CA LEU A 167 30.51 9.43 8.51
C LEU A 167 29.70 9.49 9.82
N ALA A 168 30.11 10.32 10.79
CA ALA A 168 29.39 10.50 12.05
C ALA A 168 28.04 11.22 11.93
N ARG A 169 27.77 11.94 10.82
CA ARG A 169 26.45 12.47 10.49
C ARG A 169 25.58 11.44 9.78
N GLU A 170 26.17 10.60 8.94
CA GLU A 170 25.45 9.52 8.23
C GLU A 170 25.05 8.39 9.19
N GLU A 171 25.94 7.95 10.09
CA GLU A 171 25.58 7.04 11.19
C GLU A 171 24.39 7.56 12.01
N LYS A 172 24.37 8.86 12.33
CA LYS A 172 23.26 9.50 13.06
C LYS A 172 21.98 9.59 12.24
N ARG A 173 22.08 9.84 10.93
CA ARG A 173 20.92 9.87 10.04
C ARG A 173 20.30 8.46 9.95
N LEU A 174 21.11 7.44 9.67
CA LEU A 174 20.69 6.04 9.61
C LEU A 174 20.08 5.55 10.94
N ALA A 175 20.67 5.95 12.08
CA ALA A 175 20.10 5.63 13.40
C ALA A 175 18.73 6.30 13.63
N ALA A 176 18.57 7.57 13.23
CA ALA A 176 17.30 8.29 13.35
C ALA A 176 16.23 7.79 12.36
N GLU A 177 16.64 7.37 11.16
CA GLU A 177 15.78 6.70 10.16
C GLU A 177 15.28 5.35 10.71
N ALA A 178 16.18 4.50 11.22
CA ALA A 178 15.83 3.23 11.84
C ALA A 178 14.95 3.37 13.11
N GLU A 179 15.17 4.42 13.92
CA GLU A 179 14.31 4.72 15.07
C GLU A 179 12.89 5.15 14.63
N GLN A 180 12.77 5.90 13.52
CA GLN A 180 11.48 6.27 12.94
C GLN A 180 10.76 5.07 12.31
N GLU A 181 11.48 4.19 11.62
CA GLU A 181 10.91 2.94 11.09
C GLU A 181 10.41 2.03 12.21
N LYS A 182 11.19 1.85 13.28
CA LYS A 182 10.77 1.08 14.46
C LYS A 182 9.52 1.66 15.11
N LYS A 183 9.45 2.98 15.31
CA LYS A 183 8.25 3.65 15.84
C LYS A 183 7.05 3.52 14.93
N ARG A 184 7.25 3.52 13.61
CA ARG A 184 6.18 3.32 12.63
C ARG A 184 5.65 1.88 12.70
N GLN A 185 6.52 0.89 12.75
CA GLN A 185 6.14 -0.53 12.92
C GLN A 185 5.38 -0.74 14.25
N GLU A 186 5.85 -0.14 15.34
CA GLU A 186 5.15 -0.16 16.64
C GLU A 186 3.76 0.48 16.54
N GLN A 187 3.64 1.64 15.86
CA GLN A 187 2.36 2.31 15.64
C GLN A 187 1.41 1.51 14.72
N GLU A 188 1.93 0.84 13.68
CA GLU A 188 1.17 -0.01 12.76
C GLU A 188 0.64 -1.26 13.48
N VAL A 189 1.44 -1.88 14.36
CA VAL A 189 1.00 -3.01 15.20
C VAL A 189 -0.08 -2.58 16.20
N LEU A 190 0.12 -1.46 16.91
CA LEU A 190 -0.89 -0.90 17.82
C LEU A 190 -2.20 -0.53 17.09
N LEU A 191 -2.10 0.00 15.86
CA LEU A 191 -3.25 0.31 15.02
C LEU A 191 -4.00 -0.98 14.60
N ALA A 192 -3.27 -2.05 14.26
CA ALA A 192 -3.87 -3.34 13.93
C ALA A 192 -4.55 -3.99 15.15
N GLU A 193 -3.94 -3.92 16.33
CA GLU A 193 -4.54 -4.41 17.59
C GLU A 193 -5.82 -3.65 17.95
N ALA A 194 -5.78 -2.31 17.89
CA ALA A 194 -6.97 -1.48 18.14
C ALA A 194 -8.10 -1.72 17.11
N LYS A 195 -7.77 -2.06 15.85
CA LYS A 195 -8.76 -2.51 14.86
C LYS A 195 -9.34 -3.89 15.20
N LEU A 196 -8.54 -4.85 15.68
CA LEU A 196 -9.04 -6.18 16.11
C LEU A 196 -10.03 -6.05 17.26
N GLU A 197 -9.74 -5.16 18.22
CA GLU A 197 -10.65 -4.86 19.32
C GLU A 197 -11.92 -4.14 18.84
N PHE A 198 -11.80 -3.12 18.00
CA PHE A 198 -12.94 -2.41 17.40
C PHE A 198 -13.88 -3.35 16.63
N LEU A 199 -13.32 -4.31 15.88
CA LEU A 199 -14.07 -5.32 15.12
C LEU A 199 -14.57 -6.49 15.98
N ASN A 200 -14.27 -6.54 17.28
CA ASN A 200 -14.59 -7.65 18.19
C ASN A 200 -14.33 -9.05 17.58
N GLU A 201 -13.12 -9.25 17.05
CA GLU A 201 -12.66 -10.53 16.49
C GLU A 201 -12.08 -11.49 17.56
N LYS A 202 -12.41 -11.24 18.83
CA LYS A 202 -12.00 -12.07 19.97
C LYS A 202 -12.70 -13.44 19.91
N GLU A 203 -12.11 -14.46 20.55
CA GLU A 203 -12.70 -15.80 20.55
C GLU A 203 -14.15 -15.80 21.11
N PRO A 204 -15.10 -16.47 20.43
CA PRO A 204 -16.52 -16.41 20.80
C PRO A 204 -16.79 -17.09 22.14
N THR A 205 -17.42 -16.37 23.06
CA THR A 205 -17.85 -16.91 24.35
C THR A 205 -18.93 -17.98 24.19
N MET A 206 -19.23 -18.76 25.24
CA MET A 206 -20.34 -19.73 25.20
C MET A 206 -21.70 -19.04 24.95
N SER A 207 -21.85 -17.79 25.41
CA SER A 207 -22.98 -16.91 25.09
C SER A 207 -23.01 -16.52 23.60
N ASP A 208 -21.88 -16.11 23.01
CA ASP A 208 -21.80 -15.78 21.57
C ASP A 208 -22.12 -17.00 20.71
N LYS A 209 -21.59 -18.18 21.07
CA LYS A 209 -21.84 -19.45 20.37
C LYS A 209 -23.33 -19.83 20.39
N ALA A 210 -24.03 -19.63 21.51
CA ALA A 210 -25.46 -19.87 21.60
C ALA A 210 -26.28 -18.81 20.83
N LEU A 211 -25.93 -17.52 21.00
CA LEU A 211 -26.57 -16.40 20.34
C LEU A 211 -26.42 -16.46 18.81
N SER A 212 -25.27 -16.91 18.31
CA SER A 212 -24.99 -17.02 16.89
C SER A 212 -25.81 -18.09 16.17
N VAL A 213 -26.46 -19.02 16.89
CA VAL A 213 -27.37 -20.01 16.27
C VAL A 213 -28.77 -19.42 16.06
N LEU A 214 -29.20 -18.45 16.87
CA LEU A 214 -30.57 -17.89 16.81
C LEU A 214 -30.96 -17.25 15.46
N PRO A 215 -30.08 -16.57 14.69
CA PRO A 215 -30.43 -16.04 13.37
C PRO A 215 -30.97 -17.09 12.40
N TYR A 216 -30.52 -18.34 12.50
CA TYR A 216 -30.98 -19.43 11.62
C TYR A 216 -32.45 -19.82 11.84
N LEU A 217 -33.11 -19.34 12.89
CA LEU A 217 -34.56 -19.42 13.03
C LEU A 217 -35.29 -18.66 11.91
N PHE A 218 -34.71 -17.59 11.36
CA PHE A 218 -35.32 -16.80 10.28
C PHE A 218 -35.52 -17.61 8.98
N PRO A 219 -34.46 -18.11 8.30
CA PRO A 219 -34.64 -18.97 7.13
C PRO A 219 -35.34 -20.30 7.45
N LEU A 220 -35.33 -20.76 8.71
CA LEU A 220 -36.16 -21.91 9.11
C LEU A 220 -37.66 -21.60 9.06
N MET A 221 -38.10 -20.42 9.54
CA MET A 221 -39.52 -20.04 9.53
C MET A 221 -40.07 -19.80 8.11
N ASP A 222 -39.30 -19.17 7.21
CA ASP A 222 -39.71 -19.01 5.81
C ASP A 222 -39.51 -20.30 4.99
N GLY A 223 -38.55 -21.15 5.38
CA GLY A 223 -38.38 -22.50 4.84
C GLY A 223 -39.47 -23.50 5.28
N LEU A 224 -40.19 -23.23 6.36
CA LEU A 224 -41.22 -24.13 6.92
C LEU A 224 -42.38 -24.41 5.95
N GLN A 225 -42.60 -23.53 4.96
CA GLN A 225 -43.56 -23.76 3.88
C GLN A 225 -43.25 -25.01 3.04
N TYR A 226 -41.96 -25.36 2.89
CA TYR A 226 -41.51 -26.53 2.14
C TYR A 226 -41.69 -27.83 2.95
N GLY A 227 -41.58 -27.75 4.29
CA GLY A 227 -41.80 -28.87 5.21
C GLY A 227 -43.27 -29.27 5.37
N ARG A 228 -44.20 -28.68 4.61
CA ARG A 228 -45.65 -28.88 4.74
C ARG A 228 -46.07 -30.35 4.72
N PHE A 229 -45.46 -31.19 3.89
CA PHE A 229 -45.83 -32.60 3.78
C PHE A 229 -45.53 -33.37 5.07
N LEU A 230 -44.31 -33.23 5.60
CA LEU A 230 -43.89 -33.77 6.90
C LEU A 230 -44.79 -33.28 8.05
N LEU A 231 -45.10 -31.97 8.06
CA LEU A 231 -45.94 -31.33 9.09
C LEU A 231 -47.45 -31.65 8.98
N SER A 232 -47.88 -32.27 7.88
CA SER A 232 -49.29 -32.66 7.64
C SER A 232 -49.54 -34.17 7.77
N SER A 233 -48.55 -34.94 8.23
CA SER A 233 -48.73 -36.35 8.58
C SER A 233 -49.59 -36.50 9.84
N ASP A 234 -50.41 -37.55 9.94
CA ASP A 234 -51.38 -37.71 11.04
C ASP A 234 -50.70 -37.75 12.43
N ASP A 235 -49.48 -38.27 12.52
CA ASP A 235 -48.66 -38.32 13.74
C ASP A 235 -47.95 -36.99 14.07
N ALA A 236 -47.95 -35.99 13.19
CA ALA A 236 -47.18 -34.75 13.35
C ALA A 236 -47.54 -33.99 14.64
N GLY A 237 -48.82 -34.02 15.03
CA GLY A 237 -49.30 -33.40 16.26
C GLY A 237 -48.82 -34.06 17.56
N ALA A 238 -48.29 -35.30 17.51
CA ALA A 238 -47.72 -35.98 18.66
C ALA A 238 -46.25 -35.62 18.91
N ASN A 239 -45.55 -35.02 17.92
CA ASN A 239 -44.15 -34.64 18.06
C ASN A 239 -44.02 -33.23 18.71
N PRO A 240 -43.43 -33.11 19.92
CA PRO A 240 -43.36 -31.83 20.62
C PRO A 240 -42.52 -30.78 19.88
N PHE A 241 -41.51 -31.19 19.08
CA PHE A 241 -40.73 -30.25 18.27
C PHE A 241 -41.56 -29.66 17.13
N VAL A 242 -42.43 -30.47 16.50
CA VAL A 242 -43.36 -29.99 15.46
C VAL A 242 -44.38 -29.01 16.06
N VAL A 243 -44.93 -29.31 17.23
CA VAL A 243 -45.85 -28.41 17.95
C VAL A 243 -45.18 -27.08 18.29
N ILE A 244 -43.93 -27.10 18.79
CA ILE A 244 -43.15 -25.88 19.09
C ILE A 244 -42.89 -25.08 17.81
N LEU A 245 -42.46 -25.72 16.72
CA LEU A 245 -42.22 -25.05 15.43
C LEU A 245 -43.51 -24.45 14.84
N ALA A 246 -44.65 -25.14 14.95
CA ALA A 246 -45.95 -24.64 14.51
C ALA A 246 -46.41 -23.42 15.32
N VAL A 247 -46.17 -23.39 16.64
CA VAL A 247 -46.44 -22.23 17.50
C VAL A 247 -45.53 -21.06 17.13
N LEU A 248 -44.22 -21.29 16.96
CA LEU A 248 -43.27 -20.25 16.54
C LEU A 248 -43.63 -19.67 15.16
N TYR A 249 -43.97 -20.52 14.20
CA TYR A 249 -44.41 -20.10 12.86
C TYR A 249 -45.72 -19.30 12.91
N SER A 250 -46.69 -19.72 13.72
CA SER A 250 -47.95 -19.00 13.92
C SER A 250 -47.71 -17.59 14.51
N LEU A 251 -46.87 -17.49 15.55
CA LEU A 251 -46.47 -16.20 16.13
C LEU A 251 -45.73 -15.33 15.11
N TYR A 252 -44.78 -15.89 14.38
CA TYR A 252 -44.02 -15.20 13.33
C TYR A 252 -44.91 -14.68 12.19
N ARG A 253 -45.91 -15.47 11.75
CA ARG A 253 -46.87 -15.06 10.72
C ARG A 253 -48.01 -14.17 11.23
N SER A 254 -48.17 -14.02 12.54
CA SER A 254 -49.17 -13.09 13.12
C SER A 254 -48.79 -11.62 12.95
N ILE A 255 -47.50 -11.32 12.80
CA ILE A 255 -46.99 -9.97 12.56
C ILE A 255 -46.97 -9.70 11.04
N PRO A 256 -47.66 -8.65 10.54
CA PRO A 256 -47.60 -8.30 9.12
C PRO A 256 -46.18 -7.88 8.73
N PHE A 257 -45.72 -8.31 7.55
CA PHE A 257 -44.37 -8.05 7.04
C PHE A 257 -43.23 -8.59 7.93
N SER A 258 -43.48 -9.62 8.76
CA SER A 258 -42.50 -10.17 9.71
C SER A 258 -41.14 -10.54 9.11
N GLY A 259 -41.10 -11.08 7.89
CA GLY A 259 -39.84 -11.35 7.18
C GLY A 259 -39.02 -10.09 6.87
N PHE A 260 -39.66 -8.98 6.49
CA PHE A 260 -38.98 -7.69 6.33
C PHE A 260 -38.49 -7.15 7.68
N VAL A 261 -39.28 -7.30 8.75
CA VAL A 261 -38.88 -6.89 10.11
C VAL A 261 -37.68 -7.70 10.60
N ALA A 262 -37.67 -9.02 10.39
CA ALA A 262 -36.56 -9.90 10.73
C ALA A 262 -35.31 -9.58 9.88
N PHE A 263 -35.47 -9.40 8.57
CA PHE A 263 -34.41 -8.96 7.65
C PHE A 263 -33.75 -7.66 8.13
N PHE A 264 -34.53 -6.61 8.40
CA PHE A 264 -33.99 -5.32 8.84
C PHE A 264 -33.35 -5.42 10.23
N ALA A 265 -33.95 -6.15 11.17
CA ALA A 265 -33.38 -6.36 12.49
C ALA A 265 -32.01 -7.07 12.41
N LEU A 266 -31.92 -8.17 11.68
CA LEU A 266 -30.65 -8.90 11.46
C LEU A 266 -29.65 -8.04 10.67
N ASN A 267 -30.09 -7.25 9.70
CA ASN A 267 -29.21 -6.44 8.86
C ASN A 267 -28.58 -5.27 9.63
N ILE A 268 -29.37 -4.57 10.46
CA ILE A 268 -28.87 -3.51 11.34
C ILE A 268 -27.96 -4.10 12.42
N LEU A 269 -28.39 -5.20 13.06
CA LEU A 269 -27.67 -5.78 14.20
C LEU A 269 -26.33 -6.40 13.80
N SER A 270 -26.26 -7.07 12.65
CA SER A 270 -25.00 -7.60 12.10
C SER A 270 -24.01 -6.54 11.61
N GLY A 271 -24.48 -5.31 11.39
CA GLY A 271 -23.62 -4.17 11.08
C GLY A 271 -22.89 -3.58 12.30
N ASN A 272 -23.27 -3.95 13.53
CA ASN A 272 -22.67 -3.41 14.75
C ASN A 272 -21.34 -4.12 15.11
N PRO A 273 -20.18 -3.44 15.09
CA PRO A 273 -18.89 -4.05 15.42
C PRO A 273 -18.78 -4.57 16.87
N SER A 274 -19.60 -4.05 17.81
CA SER A 274 -19.52 -4.46 19.21
C SER A 274 -19.97 -5.90 19.46
N ILE A 275 -20.72 -6.50 18.53
CA ILE A 275 -21.19 -7.89 18.59
C ILE A 275 -20.10 -8.82 18.04
N ASN A 276 -19.82 -9.94 18.70
CA ASN A 276 -18.76 -10.86 18.28
C ASN A 276 -18.89 -11.28 16.80
N ARG A 277 -17.77 -11.34 16.07
CA ARG A 277 -17.75 -11.63 14.64
C ARG A 277 -18.54 -12.90 14.24
N LEU A 278 -18.48 -13.99 15.01
CA LEU A 278 -19.25 -15.22 14.71
C LEU A 278 -20.76 -14.99 14.68
N VAL A 279 -21.27 -14.15 15.59
CA VAL A 279 -22.69 -13.78 15.66
C VAL A 279 -23.06 -12.94 14.42
N ARG A 280 -22.22 -11.96 14.04
CA ARG A 280 -22.44 -11.13 12.83
C ARG A 280 -22.42 -11.97 11.54
N TYR A 281 -21.47 -12.91 11.43
CA TYR A 281 -21.36 -13.85 10.32
C TYR A 281 -22.67 -14.63 10.14
N ASN A 282 -23.16 -15.24 11.21
CA ASN A 282 -24.38 -16.05 11.16
C ASN A 282 -25.64 -15.23 10.89
N MET A 283 -25.72 -13.99 11.38
CA MET A 283 -26.81 -13.06 11.02
C MET A 283 -26.84 -12.74 9.53
N GLN A 284 -25.69 -12.47 8.91
CA GLN A 284 -25.60 -12.25 7.46
C GLN A 284 -25.87 -13.54 6.68
N GLN A 285 -25.35 -14.70 7.13
CA GLN A 285 -25.60 -15.97 6.47
C GLN A 285 -27.08 -16.38 6.52
N ALA A 286 -27.78 -16.13 7.65
CA ALA A 286 -29.21 -16.36 7.75
C ALA A 286 -30.01 -15.50 6.74
N ILE A 287 -29.63 -14.24 6.53
CA ILE A 287 -30.22 -13.37 5.50
C ILE A 287 -29.98 -13.93 4.09
N TYR A 288 -28.76 -14.37 3.76
CA TYR A 288 -28.49 -14.94 2.44
C TYR A 288 -29.16 -16.30 2.20
N LEU A 289 -29.33 -17.12 3.24
CA LEU A 289 -30.10 -18.37 3.18
C LEU A 289 -31.59 -18.10 2.95
N ASP A 290 -32.16 -17.09 3.60
CA ASP A 290 -33.55 -16.66 3.37
C ASP A 290 -33.75 -16.17 1.93
N ILE A 291 -32.85 -15.31 1.43
CA ILE A 291 -32.84 -14.88 0.02
C ILE A 291 -32.67 -16.07 -0.94
N ALA A 292 -31.88 -17.09 -0.58
CA ALA A 292 -31.75 -18.30 -1.39
C ALA A 292 -33.05 -19.13 -1.42
N LEU A 293 -33.80 -19.19 -0.32
CA LEU A 293 -35.09 -19.88 -0.23
C LEU A 293 -36.21 -19.21 -1.04
N PHE A 294 -36.05 -17.97 -1.48
CA PHE A 294 -36.96 -17.32 -2.43
C PHE A 294 -36.93 -17.96 -3.84
N PHE A 295 -35.76 -18.41 -4.31
CA PHE A 295 -35.61 -18.92 -5.68
C PHE A 295 -36.43 -20.22 -5.94
N PRO A 296 -36.44 -21.23 -5.06
CA PRO A 296 -37.32 -22.40 -5.22
C PRO A 296 -38.82 -22.04 -5.25
N SER A 297 -39.29 -21.09 -4.42
CA SER A 297 -40.67 -20.61 -4.48
C SER A 297 -41.01 -19.96 -5.83
N LEU A 298 -40.10 -19.14 -6.35
CA LEU A 298 -40.26 -18.51 -7.65
C LEU A 298 -40.33 -19.54 -8.78
N LEU A 299 -39.50 -20.58 -8.73
CA LEU A 299 -39.52 -21.68 -9.71
C LEU A 299 -40.83 -22.48 -9.68
N ILE A 300 -41.35 -22.81 -8.48
CA ILE A 300 -42.65 -23.47 -8.33
C ILE A 300 -43.77 -22.59 -8.90
N GLY A 301 -43.78 -21.30 -8.56
CA GLY A 301 -44.78 -20.35 -9.04
C GLY A 301 -44.79 -20.19 -10.57
N LEU A 302 -43.61 -20.03 -11.17
CA LEU A 302 -43.46 -19.96 -12.63
C LEU A 302 -43.83 -21.28 -13.32
N GLY A 303 -43.49 -22.43 -12.73
CA GLY A 303 -43.91 -23.75 -13.21
C GLY A 303 -45.45 -23.92 -13.20
N GLY A 304 -46.12 -23.40 -12.16
CA GLY A 304 -47.59 -23.35 -12.08
C GLY A 304 -48.22 -22.47 -13.17
N LEU A 305 -47.61 -21.32 -13.49
CA LEU A 305 -48.07 -20.43 -14.56
C LEU A 305 -47.85 -21.03 -15.96
N ILE A 306 -46.72 -21.68 -16.20
CA ILE A 306 -46.42 -22.33 -17.49
C ILE A 306 -47.33 -23.54 -17.71
N SER A 307 -47.52 -24.39 -16.69
CA SER A 307 -48.39 -25.57 -16.79
C SER A 307 -49.86 -25.20 -17.05
N SER A 308 -50.39 -24.18 -16.35
CA SER A 308 -51.75 -23.69 -16.58
C SER A 308 -51.92 -22.92 -17.90
N GLY A 309 -50.90 -22.16 -18.34
CA GLY A 309 -50.96 -21.37 -19.58
C GLY A 309 -50.69 -22.18 -20.86
N ALA A 310 -49.88 -23.22 -20.81
CA ALA A 310 -49.46 -24.02 -21.97
C ALA A 310 -50.06 -25.45 -22.01
N GLY A 311 -50.93 -25.81 -21.05
CA GLY A 311 -51.56 -27.13 -20.98
C GLY A 311 -50.64 -28.29 -20.61
N LEU A 312 -49.40 -28.00 -20.18
CA LEU A 312 -48.39 -28.97 -19.78
C LEU A 312 -48.63 -29.42 -18.34
N SER A 313 -49.31 -30.56 -18.15
CA SER A 313 -49.52 -31.14 -16.82
C SER A 313 -48.19 -31.56 -16.18
N VAL A 314 -47.82 -30.93 -15.05
CA VAL A 314 -46.74 -31.42 -14.19
C VAL A 314 -47.17 -32.77 -13.59
N PRO A 315 -46.33 -33.81 -13.62
CA PRO A 315 -46.69 -35.11 -13.02
C PRO A 315 -46.95 -34.98 -11.51
N PRO A 316 -47.94 -35.70 -10.95
CA PRO A 316 -48.18 -35.73 -9.50
C PRO A 316 -46.94 -36.24 -8.75
N GLY A 317 -46.74 -35.81 -7.50
CA GLY A 317 -45.54 -36.12 -6.71
C GLY A 317 -44.30 -35.27 -7.02
N VAL A 318 -44.17 -34.65 -8.21
CA VAL A 318 -42.96 -33.87 -8.55
C VAL A 318 -42.80 -32.64 -7.65
N GLY A 319 -43.90 -31.95 -7.33
CA GLY A 319 -43.89 -30.81 -6.39
C GLY A 319 -43.61 -31.23 -4.95
N GLU A 320 -44.12 -32.39 -4.53
CA GLU A 320 -43.90 -32.95 -3.18
C GLU A 320 -42.42 -33.32 -2.99
N VAL A 321 -41.84 -34.11 -3.91
CA VAL A 321 -40.42 -34.51 -3.87
C VAL A 321 -39.49 -33.29 -3.93
N PHE A 322 -39.81 -32.28 -4.74
CA PHE A 322 -39.02 -31.04 -4.78
C PHE A 322 -39.08 -30.28 -3.44
N SER A 323 -40.26 -30.20 -2.83
CA SER A 323 -40.48 -29.54 -1.53
C SER A 323 -39.72 -30.25 -0.40
N ASP A 324 -39.82 -31.57 -0.32
CA ASP A 324 -39.14 -32.39 0.69
C ASP A 324 -37.61 -32.35 0.52
N VAL A 325 -37.10 -32.41 -0.72
CA VAL A 325 -35.66 -32.26 -1.00
C VAL A 325 -35.16 -30.87 -0.59
N MET A 326 -35.90 -29.80 -0.90
CA MET A 326 -35.53 -28.45 -0.47
C MET A 326 -35.53 -28.29 1.05
N PHE A 327 -36.55 -28.81 1.75
CA PHE A 327 -36.65 -28.74 3.20
C PHE A 327 -35.59 -29.59 3.91
N GLY A 328 -35.35 -30.81 3.44
CA GLY A 328 -34.28 -31.68 3.96
C GLY A 328 -32.88 -31.09 3.74
N THR A 329 -32.64 -30.47 2.59
CA THR A 329 -31.39 -29.75 2.30
C THR A 329 -31.21 -28.57 3.26
N LEU A 330 -32.26 -27.75 3.46
CA LEU A 330 -32.24 -26.65 4.43
C LEU A 330 -31.92 -27.15 5.85
N LEU A 331 -32.60 -28.19 6.34
CA LEU A 331 -32.34 -28.74 7.68
C LEU A 331 -30.90 -29.24 7.83
N LEU A 332 -30.33 -29.89 6.81
CA LEU A 332 -28.93 -30.34 6.82
C LEU A 332 -27.96 -29.14 6.85
N THR A 333 -28.22 -28.09 6.06
CA THR A 333 -27.45 -26.85 6.08
C THR A 333 -27.52 -26.17 7.45
N LEU A 334 -28.72 -26.01 8.04
CA LEU A 334 -28.87 -25.37 9.35
C LEU A 334 -28.24 -26.21 10.48
N ALA A 335 -28.25 -27.54 10.39
CA ALA A 335 -27.53 -28.41 11.32
C ALA A 335 -26.01 -28.22 11.23
N TYR A 336 -25.44 -28.16 10.01
CA TYR A 336 -24.03 -27.80 9.80
C TYR A 336 -23.70 -26.42 10.38
N CYS A 337 -24.58 -25.43 10.17
CA CYS A 337 -24.41 -24.08 10.71
C CYS A 337 -24.36 -24.09 12.25
N ALA A 338 -25.33 -24.75 12.89
CA ALA A 338 -25.39 -24.85 14.34
C ALA A 338 -24.18 -25.57 14.94
N VAL A 339 -23.77 -26.71 14.38
CA VAL A 339 -22.60 -27.47 14.86
C VAL A 339 -21.31 -26.65 14.73
N SER A 340 -21.10 -25.99 13.59
CA SER A 340 -19.93 -25.12 13.38
C SER A 340 -19.89 -23.97 14.39
N SER A 341 -21.05 -23.36 14.63
CA SER A 341 -21.23 -22.27 15.59
C SER A 341 -20.91 -22.70 17.03
N PHE A 342 -21.37 -23.87 17.47
CA PHE A 342 -21.02 -24.41 18.80
C PHE A 342 -19.53 -24.78 18.92
N LEU A 343 -18.88 -25.17 17.82
CA LEU A 343 -17.43 -25.33 17.75
C LEU A 343 -16.66 -24.00 17.73
N GLY A 344 -17.36 -22.85 17.66
CA GLY A 344 -16.75 -21.52 17.58
C GLY A 344 -16.20 -21.16 16.20
N LYS A 345 -16.64 -21.84 15.15
CA LYS A 345 -16.16 -21.65 13.77
C LYS A 345 -17.26 -21.06 12.90
N GLU A 346 -16.88 -20.16 12.00
CA GLU A 346 -17.78 -19.65 10.96
C GLU A 346 -18.20 -20.80 10.03
N PRO A 347 -19.51 -21.01 9.78
CA PRO A 347 -19.98 -22.02 8.83
C PRO A 347 -19.73 -21.58 7.37
N ASP A 348 -18.48 -21.68 6.92
CA ASP A 348 -18.01 -21.12 5.66
C ASP A 348 -18.00 -22.07 4.45
N SER A 349 -18.51 -23.28 4.60
CA SER A 349 -18.56 -24.31 3.56
C SER A 349 -19.85 -24.30 2.71
N ILE A 350 -20.68 -23.26 2.79
CA ILE A 350 -21.89 -23.14 1.94
C ILE A 350 -21.51 -22.46 0.61
N PRO A 351 -21.68 -23.14 -0.54
CA PRO A 351 -21.31 -22.57 -1.84
C PRO A 351 -22.02 -21.23 -2.13
N LEU A 352 -21.28 -20.28 -2.72
CA LEU A 352 -21.67 -18.90 -3.03
C LEU A 352 -21.99 -18.04 -1.79
N ILE A 353 -22.89 -18.50 -0.92
CA ILE A 353 -23.37 -17.79 0.28
C ILE A 353 -22.22 -17.44 1.23
N SER A 354 -21.33 -18.39 1.54
CA SER A 354 -20.26 -18.15 2.51
C SER A 354 -19.20 -17.14 2.06
N GLN A 355 -19.08 -16.89 0.75
CA GLN A 355 -18.25 -15.81 0.19
C GLN A 355 -18.99 -14.48 0.24
N ALA A 356 -20.23 -14.42 -0.24
CA ALA A 356 -21.07 -13.22 -0.19
C ALA A 356 -21.32 -12.68 1.24
N VAL A 357 -21.24 -13.55 2.26
CA VAL A 357 -21.18 -13.16 3.68
C VAL A 357 -19.86 -12.48 4.02
N LYS A 358 -18.71 -13.11 3.70
CA LYS A 358 -17.37 -12.57 4.01
C LYS A 358 -17.14 -11.21 3.34
N ASP A 359 -17.54 -11.05 2.09
CA ASP A 359 -17.41 -9.80 1.32
C ASP A 359 -18.25 -8.64 1.88
N ARG A 360 -19.28 -8.95 2.69
CA ARG A 360 -20.23 -7.97 3.27
C ARG A 360 -19.96 -7.65 4.75
N MET A 361 -19.13 -8.43 5.44
CA MET A 361 -18.72 -8.13 6.82
C MET A 361 -17.67 -7.02 6.85
N PRO A 362 -17.67 -6.15 7.88
CA PRO A 362 -16.55 -5.25 8.14
C PRO A 362 -15.23 -6.03 8.31
N SER A 363 -14.27 -5.81 7.41
CA SER A 363 -12.92 -6.39 7.45
C SER A 363 -11.86 -5.36 7.87
N MET A 364 -10.63 -5.82 8.10
CA MET A 364 -9.46 -4.97 8.37
C MET A 364 -9.18 -3.92 7.30
N ASP A 365 -9.42 -4.30 6.04
CA ASP A 365 -9.16 -3.49 4.85
C ASP A 365 -10.21 -2.37 4.71
N MET A 366 -11.46 -2.64 5.10
CA MET A 366 -12.51 -1.61 5.21
C MET A 366 -12.21 -0.55 6.28
N LEU A 367 -11.21 -0.79 7.14
CA LEU A 367 -10.73 0.14 8.16
C LEU A 367 -9.40 0.83 7.77
N GLU A 368 -8.97 0.75 6.51
CA GLU A 368 -7.77 1.43 6.01
C GLU A 368 -7.83 2.96 6.21
N GLY A 369 -6.68 3.57 6.51
CA GLY A 369 -6.56 5.01 6.74
C GLY A 369 -7.10 5.55 8.08
N GLY A 370 -7.75 4.73 8.90
CA GLY A 370 -8.15 5.10 10.27
C GLY A 370 -6.95 5.32 11.21
N THR A 371 -7.17 6.02 12.32
CA THR A 371 -6.13 6.52 13.22
C THR A 371 -6.43 6.18 14.69
N LEU A 372 -5.43 6.25 15.56
CA LEU A 372 -5.63 6.17 17.02
C LEU A 372 -5.94 7.55 17.61
N ASP A 373 -6.76 7.59 18.67
CA ASP A 373 -6.91 8.76 19.53
C ASP A 373 -5.85 8.82 20.64
N ASN A 374 -5.86 9.90 21.44
CA ASN A 374 -4.92 10.10 22.54
C ASN A 374 -5.09 9.09 23.70
N GLU A 375 -6.15 8.30 23.71
CA GLU A 375 -6.42 7.22 24.67
C GLU A 375 -6.11 5.82 24.07
N GLY A 376 -5.59 5.77 22.84
CA GLY A 376 -5.23 4.53 22.13
C GLY A 376 -6.40 3.84 21.43
N ARG A 377 -7.59 4.45 21.36
CA ARG A 377 -8.76 3.85 20.70
C ARG A 377 -8.71 4.09 19.19
N PHE A 378 -9.18 3.12 18.42
CA PHE A 378 -9.31 3.25 16.97
C PHE A 378 -10.47 4.18 16.57
N ILE A 379 -10.16 5.18 15.74
CA ILE A 379 -11.13 6.02 15.03
C ILE A 379 -11.10 5.62 13.55
N PRO A 380 -12.23 5.13 12.97
CA PRO A 380 -12.31 4.86 11.54
C PRO A 380 -12.21 6.16 10.75
N LYS A 381 -11.45 6.15 9.64
CA LYS A 381 -11.45 7.26 8.69
C LYS A 381 -12.84 7.33 8.05
N MET A 382 -13.61 8.36 8.38
CA MET A 382 -14.83 8.66 7.65
C MET A 382 -14.47 8.92 6.19
N PRO A 383 -15.23 8.39 5.21
CA PRO A 383 -15.01 8.76 3.82
C PRO A 383 -15.18 10.27 3.70
N GLU A 384 -14.17 10.94 3.15
CA GLU A 384 -14.27 12.35 2.82
C GLU A 384 -15.49 12.51 1.91
N ARG A 385 -16.49 13.26 2.39
CA ARG A 385 -17.65 13.61 1.59
C ARG A 385 -17.08 14.38 0.40
N ARG A 386 -17.12 13.77 -0.79
CA ARG A 386 -16.84 14.50 -2.03
C ARG A 386 -17.80 15.68 -2.04
N GLU A 387 -17.25 16.87 -1.86
CA GLU A 387 -17.96 18.08 -2.24
C GLU A 387 -18.07 17.97 -3.76
N GLU A 388 -19.25 17.59 -4.22
CA GLU A 388 -19.56 17.58 -5.64
C GLU A 388 -19.46 19.03 -6.08
N ASP A 389 -18.40 19.29 -6.86
CA ASP A 389 -17.92 20.60 -7.25
C ASP A 389 -18.90 21.18 -8.28
N ASP A 390 -20.05 21.66 -7.79
CA ASP A 390 -21.29 21.99 -8.50
C ASP A 390 -21.16 23.26 -9.37
N LYS A 391 -20.22 23.16 -10.31
CA LYS A 391 -19.98 24.09 -11.41
C LYS A 391 -21.08 23.90 -12.45
N SER A 392 -22.25 24.40 -12.11
CA SER A 392 -23.43 24.48 -12.97
C SER A 392 -23.10 25.16 -14.30
N ASP A 393 -23.57 24.57 -15.41
CA ASP A 393 -23.24 24.95 -16.80
C ASP A 393 -23.86 26.30 -17.26
N GLU A 394 -23.48 27.42 -16.65
CA GLU A 394 -23.80 28.77 -17.17
C GLU A 394 -22.73 29.29 -18.16
N ASP A 395 -22.55 28.61 -19.30
CA ASP A 395 -21.92 29.23 -20.48
C ASP A 395 -22.42 28.60 -21.82
N LYS A 396 -23.72 28.75 -22.08
CA LYS A 396 -24.38 28.42 -23.37
C LYS A 396 -25.38 29.49 -23.82
N LYS A 397 -24.87 30.62 -24.33
CA LYS A 397 -25.61 31.49 -25.29
C LYS A 397 -24.72 32.47 -26.05
#